data_AF-A0A3M6TUM6-F1
#
_entry.id   AF-A0A3M6TUM6-F1
#
_cell.length_a   1.000
_cell.length_b   1.000
_cell.length_c   1.000
_cell.angle_alpha   90.00
_cell.angle_beta   90.00
_cell.angle_gamma   90.00
#
_symmetry.space_group_name_H-M   'P 1'
#
loop_
_entity.id
_entity.type
_entity.pdbx_description
1 polymer ?
#
loop_
_entity_poly.entity_id
_entity_poly.type
_entity_poly.pdbx_seq_one_letter_code
_entity_poly.pdbx_strand_id
1 'polypeptide(L)'
;MATPQRNDKEYGRPVAGSKTETRGRFAGAHISQEVKQLCQIILQMGEEQPDGTSTVTFRRLFDRYTRISNKVVGMLLRARKQNLVHFEGEMLFQRRDDDVIITLLHMPEELENDPEEYWNIRAR
;
A
#
# COMPACT_ATOMS: atom_id res chain seq x y z
N MET A 1 33.04 7.88 23.72
CA MET A 1 31.73 7.40 23.26
C MET A 1 31.97 6.04 22.61
N ALA A 2 31.48 4.95 23.20
CA ALA A 2 31.77 3.60 22.75
C ALA A 2 30.83 3.19 21.62
N THR A 3 31.38 2.67 20.53
CA THR A 3 30.63 2.17 19.38
C THR A 3 29.98 0.82 19.74
N PRO A 4 28.66 0.65 19.64
CA PRO A 4 28.01 -0.62 19.96
C PRO A 4 28.39 -1.70 18.93
N GLN A 5 28.56 -2.93 19.40
CA GLN A 5 28.96 -4.07 18.58
C GLN A 5 27.74 -4.61 17.80
N ARG A 6 27.99 -5.12 16.60
CA ARG A 6 26.98 -5.58 15.61
C ARG A 6 25.99 -6.65 16.11
N ASN A 7 26.17 -7.20 17.31
CA ASN A 7 25.38 -8.31 17.84
C ASN A 7 24.45 -7.92 19.01
N ASP A 8 24.28 -6.62 19.29
CA ASP A 8 23.36 -6.15 20.30
C ASP A 8 21.91 -6.20 19.79
N LYS A 9 20.98 -6.68 20.62
CA LYS A 9 19.53 -6.76 20.32
C LYS A 9 18.87 -5.39 20.03
N GLU A 10 19.61 -4.32 20.27
CA GLU A 10 19.23 -2.93 20.05
C GLU A 10 19.79 -2.36 18.72
N TYR A 11 20.65 -3.12 18.03
CA TYR A 11 21.23 -2.72 16.75
C TYR A 11 20.13 -2.62 15.68
N GLY A 12 19.95 -1.41 15.13
CA GLY A 12 18.97 -1.12 14.08
C GLY A 12 17.61 -0.58 14.56
N ARG A 13 17.40 -0.42 15.88
CA ARG A 13 16.21 0.28 16.42
C ARG A 13 16.56 1.73 16.75
N PRO A 14 15.81 2.72 16.24
CA PRO A 14 16.01 4.11 16.66
C PRO A 14 15.71 4.24 18.17
N VAL A 15 16.49 5.07 18.86
CA VAL A 15 16.33 5.33 20.30
C VAL A 15 14.89 5.78 20.58
N ALA A 16 14.25 5.17 21.59
CA ALA A 16 12.88 5.48 22.00
C ALA A 16 12.73 6.99 22.30
N GLY A 17 11.72 7.64 21.71
CA GLY A 17 11.49 9.08 21.85
C GLY A 17 12.37 9.99 20.95
N SER A 18 13.18 9.43 20.06
CA SER A 18 13.95 10.22 19.09
C SER A 18 13.09 10.76 17.94
N LYS A 19 13.50 11.88 17.34
CA LYS A 19 12.88 12.42 16.11
C LYS A 19 12.80 11.38 14.97
N THR A 20 13.70 10.40 14.96
CA THR A 20 13.72 9.30 13.98
C THR A 20 12.62 8.27 14.23
N GLU A 21 12.32 7.95 15.50
CA GLU A 21 11.18 7.07 15.86
C GLU A 21 9.84 7.73 15.51
N THR A 22 9.70 9.03 15.80
CA THR A 22 8.53 9.83 15.42
C THR A 22 8.36 9.81 13.89
N ARG A 23 9.41 10.09 13.12
CA ARG A 23 9.36 10.04 11.64
C ARG A 23 9.05 8.65 11.10
N GLY A 24 9.56 7.58 11.72
CA GLY A 24 9.24 6.21 11.35
C GLY A 24 7.75 5.86 11.53
N ARG A 25 7.14 6.34 12.61
CA ARG A 25 5.68 6.19 12.86
C ARG A 25 4.84 7.01 11.89
N PHE A 26 5.19 8.28 11.65
CA PHE A 26 4.44 9.16 10.75
C PHE A 26 4.57 8.79 9.26
N ALA A 27 5.73 8.28 8.84
CA ALA A 27 5.94 7.84 7.45
C ALA A 27 5.12 6.58 7.08
N GLY A 28 4.80 5.72 8.05
CA GLY A 28 3.97 4.53 7.83
C GLY A 28 2.46 4.80 7.77
N ALA A 29 2.03 5.94 8.30
CA ALA A 29 0.61 6.33 8.39
C ALA A 29 0.15 7.19 7.21
N HIS A 30 0.99 8.08 6.69
CA HIS A 30 0.61 8.98 5.61
C HIS A 30 0.47 8.25 4.26
N ILE A 31 -0.72 8.28 3.68
CA ILE A 31 -0.97 7.72 2.34
C ILE A 31 -0.42 8.70 1.29
N SER A 32 0.54 8.23 0.49
CA SER A 32 1.13 9.07 -0.56
C SER A 32 0.12 9.42 -1.64
N GLN A 33 0.25 10.60 -2.26
CA GLN A 33 -0.60 11.02 -3.38
C GLN A 33 -0.56 10.03 -4.56
N GLU A 34 0.59 9.41 -4.83
CA GLU A 34 0.73 8.33 -5.83
C GLU A 34 -0.22 7.15 -5.56
N VAL A 35 -0.37 6.75 -4.29
CA VAL A 35 -1.28 5.68 -3.88
C VAL A 35 -2.73 6.12 -3.96
N LYS A 36 -3.04 7.39 -3.62
CA LYS A 36 -4.39 7.95 -3.78
C LYS A 36 -4.85 7.92 -5.23
N GLN A 37 -4.00 8.39 -6.13
CA GLN A 37 -4.26 8.35 -7.57
C GLN A 37 -4.42 6.92 -8.09
N LEU A 38 -3.62 5.97 -7.58
CA LEU A 38 -3.77 4.56 -7.92
C LEU A 38 -5.16 4.02 -7.55
N CYS A 39 -5.63 4.26 -6.32
CA CYS A 39 -6.95 3.82 -5.88
C CYS A 39 -8.07 4.44 -6.73
N GLN A 40 -7.98 5.74 -7.05
CA GLN A 40 -8.94 6.41 -7.94
C GLN A 40 -8.96 5.79 -9.34
N ILE A 41 -7.79 5.46 -9.91
CA ILE A 41 -7.70 4.82 -11.22
C ILE A 41 -8.31 3.41 -11.19
N ILE A 42 -8.06 2.64 -10.12
CA ILE A 42 -8.67 1.31 -9.94
C ILE A 42 -10.19 1.45 -9.87
N LEU A 43 -10.72 2.38 -9.07
CA LEU A 43 -12.17 2.63 -8.96
C LEU A 43 -12.80 3.00 -10.31
N GLN A 44 -12.14 3.87 -11.09
CA GLN A 44 -12.65 4.32 -12.39
C GLN A 44 -12.61 3.25 -13.48
N MET A 45 -11.62 2.35 -13.44
CA MET A 45 -11.43 1.31 -14.45
C MET A 45 -12.06 -0.02 -14.09
N GLY A 46 -12.24 -0.25 -12.79
CA GLY A 46 -12.68 -1.50 -12.22
C GLY A 46 -14.19 -1.67 -12.32
N GLU A 47 -14.61 -2.88 -12.03
CA GLU A 47 -16.00 -3.30 -12.02
C GLU A 47 -16.46 -3.41 -10.57
N GLU A 48 -17.53 -2.70 -10.24
CA GLU A 48 -18.17 -2.76 -8.93
C GLU A 48 -18.71 -4.17 -8.69
N GLN A 49 -18.41 -4.70 -7.51
CA GLN A 49 -18.83 -6.01 -7.06
C GLN A 49 -20.04 -5.90 -6.14
N PRO A 50 -20.83 -6.99 -5.97
CA PRO A 50 -22.00 -6.98 -5.09
C PRO A 50 -21.71 -6.63 -3.62
N ASP A 51 -20.46 -6.77 -3.18
CA ASP A 51 -20.01 -6.42 -1.82
C ASP A 51 -19.57 -4.96 -1.67
N GLY A 52 -19.71 -4.15 -2.74
CA GLY A 52 -19.32 -2.74 -2.77
C GLY A 52 -17.83 -2.49 -3.08
N THR A 53 -17.02 -3.55 -3.26
CA THR A 53 -15.62 -3.39 -3.70
C THR A 53 -15.54 -3.16 -5.20
N SER A 54 -14.40 -2.65 -5.68
CA SER A 54 -14.12 -2.52 -7.12
C SER A 54 -12.96 -3.41 -7.53
N THR A 55 -13.09 -4.14 -8.63
CA THR A 55 -12.05 -5.09 -9.08
C THR A 55 -11.53 -4.78 -10.47
N VAL A 56 -10.24 -5.01 -10.70
CA VAL A 56 -9.59 -4.87 -12.03
C VAL A 56 -8.49 -5.90 -12.20
N THR A 57 -8.34 -6.47 -13.39
CA THR A 57 -7.19 -7.36 -13.69
C THR A 57 -5.87 -6.60 -13.71
N PHE A 58 -4.78 -7.24 -13.29
CA PHE A 58 -3.45 -6.65 -13.34
C PHE A 58 -3.04 -6.19 -14.74
N ARG A 59 -3.34 -6.96 -15.80
CA ARG A 59 -3.07 -6.57 -17.20
C ARG A 59 -3.66 -5.20 -17.53
N ARG A 60 -4.97 -5.03 -17.32
CA ARG A 60 -5.68 -3.78 -17.61
C ARG A 60 -5.08 -2.59 -16.85
N LEU A 61 -4.79 -2.78 -15.56
CA LEU A 61 -4.18 -1.74 -14.74
C LEU A 61 -2.75 -1.42 -15.21
N PHE A 62 -1.95 -2.44 -15.49
CA PHE A 62 -0.57 -2.30 -15.97
C PHE A 62 -0.54 -1.57 -17.31
N ASP A 63 -1.38 -1.95 -18.27
CA ASP A 63 -1.46 -1.33 -19.59
C ASP A 63 -1.91 0.14 -19.54
N ARG A 64 -2.72 0.53 -18.55
CA ARG A 64 -3.03 1.95 -18.30
C ARG A 64 -1.78 2.72 -17.86
N TYR A 65 -0.96 2.11 -17.01
CA TYR A 65 0.21 2.72 -16.39
C TYR A 65 1.48 2.67 -17.25
N THR A 66 1.65 1.71 -18.17
CA THR A 66 2.85 1.61 -19.03
C THR A 66 3.12 2.87 -19.83
N ARG A 67 2.07 3.65 -20.15
CA ARG A 67 2.19 4.94 -20.84
C ARG A 67 2.59 6.10 -19.93
N ILE A 68 2.57 5.91 -18.61
CA ILE A 68 2.65 6.98 -17.60
C ILE A 68 3.78 6.76 -16.59
N SER A 69 3.97 5.53 -16.08
CA SER A 69 4.95 5.22 -15.04
C SER A 69 5.20 3.71 -14.91
N ASN A 70 6.46 3.32 -14.68
CA ASN A 70 6.88 1.93 -14.42
C ASN A 70 6.78 1.54 -12.92
N LYS A 71 6.17 2.36 -12.08
CA LYS A 71 6.13 2.17 -10.62
C LYS A 71 4.89 1.42 -10.10
N VAL A 72 3.99 0.97 -10.98
CA VAL A 72 2.67 0.43 -10.58
C VAL A 72 2.75 -0.71 -9.56
N VAL A 73 3.69 -1.65 -9.74
CA VAL A 73 3.89 -2.77 -8.81
C VAL A 73 4.30 -2.25 -7.42
N GLY A 74 5.23 -1.30 -7.38
CA GLY A 74 5.66 -0.68 -6.12
C GLY A 74 4.54 0.09 -5.42
N MET A 75 3.67 0.76 -6.17
CA MET A 75 2.51 1.46 -5.62
C MET A 75 1.45 0.48 -5.11
N LEU A 76 1.16 -0.60 -5.83
CA LEU A 76 0.27 -1.68 -5.39
C LEU A 76 0.74 -2.32 -4.09
N LEU A 77 2.04 -2.59 -3.96
CA LEU A 77 2.62 -3.12 -2.73
C LEU A 77 2.49 -2.15 -1.56
N ARG A 78 2.63 -0.84 -1.79
CA ARG A 78 2.41 0.19 -0.76
C ARG A 78 0.94 0.27 -0.35
N ALA A 79 0.03 0.29 -1.33
CA ALA A 79 -1.42 0.29 -1.08
C ALA A 79 -1.86 -0.96 -0.30
N ARG A 80 -1.32 -2.14 -0.64
CA ARG A 80 -1.57 -3.40 0.09
C ARG A 80 -1.10 -3.35 1.54
N LYS A 81 0.08 -2.78 1.82
CA LYS A 81 0.56 -2.56 3.20
C LYS A 81 -0.33 -1.62 4.02
N GLN A 82 -1.19 -0.85 3.36
CA GLN A 82 -2.15 0.07 3.97
C GLN A 82 -3.58 -0.49 3.94
N ASN A 83 -3.77 -1.77 3.57
CA ASN A 83 -5.07 -2.44 3.46
C ASN A 83 -6.06 -1.72 2.52
N LEU A 84 -5.56 -0.96 1.54
CA LEU A 84 -6.38 -0.29 0.53
C LEU A 84 -6.75 -1.22 -0.62
N VAL A 85 -5.87 -2.17 -0.94
CA VAL A 85 -6.05 -3.12 -2.04
C VAL A 85 -5.66 -4.52 -1.63
N HIS A 86 -6.25 -5.51 -2.29
CA HIS A 86 -5.91 -6.92 -2.18
C HIS A 86 -5.61 -7.51 -3.57
N PHE A 87 -4.68 -8.46 -3.61
CA PHE A 87 -4.41 -9.31 -4.77
C PHE A 87 -3.61 -10.54 -4.32
N GLU A 88 -3.74 -11.63 -5.06
CA GLU A 88 -3.02 -12.88 -4.75
C GLU A 88 -1.52 -12.81 -5.11
N GLY A 89 -0.71 -13.48 -4.30
CA GLY A 89 0.74 -13.59 -4.49
C GLY A 89 1.56 -12.48 -3.83
N GLU A 90 2.88 -12.67 -3.72
CA GLU A 90 3.76 -11.71 -3.07
C GLU A 90 4.03 -10.49 -3.96
N MET A 91 4.25 -10.72 -5.26
CA MET A 91 4.62 -9.72 -6.26
C MET A 91 4.04 -10.10 -7.63
N LEU A 92 3.72 -9.08 -8.43
CA LEU A 92 3.11 -9.23 -9.75
C LEU A 92 4.12 -8.96 -10.87
N PHE A 93 4.10 -9.80 -11.88
CA PHE A 93 5.00 -9.76 -13.03
C PHE A 93 4.17 -9.78 -14.32
N GLN A 94 4.48 -8.85 -15.23
CA GLN A 94 3.80 -8.73 -16.52
C GLN A 94 3.84 -10.05 -17.29
N ARG A 95 2.77 -10.35 -18.05
CA ARG A 95 2.53 -11.57 -18.84
C ARG A 95 2.28 -12.82 -18.02
N ARG A 96 2.89 -12.94 -16.85
CA ARG A 96 2.69 -14.08 -15.95
C ARG A 96 1.45 -13.92 -15.10
N ASP A 97 1.29 -12.76 -14.49
CA ASP A 97 0.27 -12.49 -13.48
C ASP A 97 -0.84 -11.56 -14.03
N ASP A 98 -0.99 -11.53 -15.35
CA ASP A 98 -1.87 -10.60 -16.07
C ASP A 98 -3.35 -10.73 -15.67
N ASP A 99 -3.79 -11.95 -15.36
CA ASP A 99 -5.18 -12.25 -15.02
C ASP A 99 -5.45 -12.17 -13.51
N VAL A 100 -4.45 -11.81 -12.70
CA VAL A 100 -4.63 -11.61 -11.25
C VAL A 100 -5.58 -10.44 -11.01
N ILE A 101 -6.57 -10.68 -10.15
CA ILE A 101 -7.54 -9.67 -9.74
C ILE A 101 -6.94 -8.77 -8.67
N ILE A 102 -7.00 -7.47 -8.91
CA ILE A 102 -6.72 -6.41 -7.95
C ILE A 102 -8.06 -5.91 -7.44
N THR A 103 -8.32 -6.10 -6.14
CA THR A 103 -9.52 -5.62 -5.46
C THR A 103 -9.20 -4.35 -4.68
N LEU A 104 -9.95 -3.28 -4.90
CA LEU A 104 -9.96 -2.08 -4.08
C LEU A 104 -10.89 -2.32 -2.89
N LEU A 105 -10.32 -2.30 -1.68
CA LEU A 105 -11.03 -2.55 -0.43
C LEU A 105 -11.59 -1.26 0.18
N HIS A 106 -10.77 -0.21 0.22
CA HIS A 106 -11.08 1.06 0.86
C HIS A 106 -10.46 2.22 0.09
N MET A 107 -11.13 3.37 0.09
CA MET A 107 -10.58 4.61 -0.41
C MET A 107 -9.68 5.26 0.66
N PRO A 108 -8.53 5.82 0.26
CA PRO A 108 -7.62 6.49 1.20
C PRO A 108 -8.27 7.62 2.02
N GLU A 109 -9.22 8.32 1.41
CA GLU A 109 -9.95 9.42 2.03
C GLU A 109 -10.81 8.94 3.21
N GLU A 110 -11.35 7.72 3.14
CA GLU A 110 -12.13 7.12 4.24
C GLU A 110 -11.24 6.91 5.46
N LEU A 111 -10.06 6.31 5.24
CA LEU A 111 -9.09 6.01 6.30
C LEU A 111 -8.41 7.26 6.89
N GLU A 112 -8.29 8.33 6.12
CA GLU A 112 -7.75 9.60 6.62
C GLU A 112 -8.75 10.36 7.49
N ASN A 113 -10.04 10.21 7.22
CA ASN A 113 -11.12 10.88 7.95
C ASN A 113 -11.50 10.15 9.24
N ASP A 114 -11.28 8.84 9.33
CA ASP A 114 -11.53 8.02 10.53
C ASP A 114 -10.27 7.25 11.00
N PRO A 115 -9.51 7.81 11.96
CA PRO A 115 -8.34 7.14 12.52
C PRO A 115 -8.64 5.83 13.27
N GLU A 116 -9.84 5.66 13.85
CA GLU A 116 -10.19 4.43 14.57
C GLU A 116 -10.46 3.30 13.57
N GLU A 117 -11.19 3.58 12.50
CA GLU A 117 -11.45 2.63 11.40
C GLU A 117 -10.12 2.15 10.78
N TYR A 118 -9.17 3.05 10.55
CA TYR A 118 -7.83 2.70 10.09
C TYR A 118 -7.11 1.69 10.99
N TRP A 119 -7.13 1.92 12.30
CA TRP A 119 -6.50 1.01 13.26
C TRP A 119 -7.23 -0.32 13.37
N ASN A 120 -8.56 -0.32 13.29
CA ASN A 120 -9.36 -1.54 13.28
C ASN A 120 -9.05 -2.43 12.08
N ILE A 121 -8.92 -1.82 10.89
CA ILE A 121 -8.55 -2.53 9.65
C ILE A 121 -7.12 -3.09 9.73
N ARG A 122 -6.19 -2.41 10.41
CA ARG A 122 -4.80 -2.87 10.57
C ARG A 122 -4.58 -3.88 11.69
N ALA A 123 -5.49 -3.95 12.65
CA ALA A 123 -5.40 -4.90 13.77
C ALA A 123 -5.89 -6.31 13.40
N ARG A 124 -6.52 -6.48 12.23
CA ARG A 124 -7.10 -7.71 11.72
C ARG A 124 -6.16 -8.44 10.77
#